data_AF-M1UV34-F1
#
_entry.id   AF-M1UV34-F1
#
_cell.length_a   1.000
_cell.length_b   1.000
_cell.length_c   1.000
_cell.angle_alpha   90.00
_cell.angle_beta   90.00
_cell.angle_gamma   90.00
#
_symmetry.space_group_name_H-M   'P 1'
#
loop_
_entity.id
_entity.type
_entity.pdbx_description
1 polymer ?
#
loop_
_entity_poly.entity_id
_entity_poly.type
_entity_poly.pdbx_seq_one_letter_code
_entity_poly.pdbx_strand_id
1 'polypeptide(L)'
;MATEETTRRFRALHWVFKDPDRRKTYEFYRTVLGMKVLRHEEFDSECKASCNGPYDNRWSKTMYGFGPESEYFACELTYNYPIKKYALGNDLRFVELASTTIQERVRNSGWPFEEIQTGSVLELRAPGGYVFRCCGDDALTEAGKPPSKRLRTDIKQDGKSVSAAQNAEQRVTEPDPFRKISLHVTDIERSISFYRDELGMQLEGRSSDPEDCVRLRYPGDAFVVELVALPAGTALDHGEAYGRIAFSISGSPLDIEKKINENPKTLGRVQTPLVALDTPAKATVEVVILQDPDGYEICFVGESAFNELCVPDPDAEACLQEAMDADRSDEVPLWRAAPEATDKDSKAAEETHAVDANEPAAATEDRKSSKKHLENDTQNDAPGSTAEPSAT
;
A
#
# COMPACT_ATOMS: atom_id res chain seq x y z
N MET A 1 12.67 12.66 38.01
CA MET A 1 12.67 13.45 36.77
C MET A 1 12.02 12.57 35.72
N ALA A 2 10.74 12.80 35.42
CA ALA A 2 10.12 12.17 34.27
C ALA A 2 10.68 12.90 33.05
N THR A 3 11.45 12.20 32.22
CA THR A 3 11.88 12.73 30.93
C THR A 3 10.62 12.99 30.11
N GLU A 4 10.47 14.22 29.60
CA GLU A 4 9.51 14.52 28.54
C GLU A 4 9.90 13.70 27.29
N GLU A 5 9.54 12.42 27.26
CA GLU A 5 9.12 11.83 26.01
C GLU A 5 7.86 12.59 25.61
N THR A 6 8.04 13.62 24.78
CA THR A 6 6.96 14.08 23.91
C THR A 6 6.40 12.82 23.27
N THR A 7 5.19 12.44 23.65
CA THR A 7 4.55 11.22 23.17
C THR A 7 4.48 11.29 21.65
N ARG A 8 5.32 10.50 20.97
CA ARG A 8 5.35 10.44 19.50
C ARG A 8 3.94 10.08 19.03
N ARG A 9 3.37 10.92 18.17
CA ARG A 9 2.06 10.69 17.61
C ARG A 9 2.20 9.91 16.32
N PHE A 10 1.33 8.92 16.17
CA PHE A 10 1.20 8.12 14.96
C PHE A 10 -0.20 8.31 14.38
N ARG A 11 -0.35 8.10 13.08
CA ARG A 11 -1.64 8.13 12.38
C ARG A 11 -1.63 7.17 11.21
N ALA A 12 -2.66 6.36 11.07
CA ALA A 12 -2.87 5.51 9.90
C ALA A 12 -3.12 6.37 8.67
N LEU A 13 -2.45 6.03 7.57
CA LEU A 13 -2.47 6.84 6.34
C LEU A 13 -3.24 6.14 5.24
N HIS A 14 -2.84 4.92 4.89
CA HIS A 14 -3.45 4.18 3.81
C HIS A 14 -3.09 2.70 3.86
N TRP A 15 -3.87 1.92 3.12
CA TRP A 15 -3.50 0.57 2.70
C TRP A 15 -3.12 0.58 1.22
N VAL A 16 -2.03 -0.10 0.89
CA VAL A 16 -1.56 -0.28 -0.49
C VAL A 16 -2.21 -1.52 -1.11
N PHE A 17 -2.88 -1.35 -2.24
CA PHE A 17 -3.47 -2.40 -3.06
C PHE A 17 -2.73 -2.51 -4.39
N LYS A 18 -2.62 -3.74 -4.91
CA LYS A 18 -2.17 -3.97 -6.29
C LYS A 18 -3.38 -3.99 -7.21
N ASP A 19 -3.41 -3.07 -8.16
CA ASP A 19 -4.51 -2.88 -9.10
C ASP A 19 -4.28 -3.71 -10.37
N PRO A 20 -5.17 -4.66 -10.72
CA PRO A 20 -5.08 -5.39 -11.97
C PRO A 20 -5.82 -4.73 -13.14
N ASP A 21 -6.76 -3.81 -12.88
CA ASP A 21 -7.71 -3.28 -13.88
C ASP A 21 -8.16 -1.85 -13.49
N ARG A 22 -7.38 -0.84 -13.92
CA ARG A 22 -7.61 0.57 -13.55
C ARG A 22 -9.01 1.08 -13.87
N ARG A 23 -9.63 0.61 -14.98
CA ARG A 23 -10.96 1.10 -15.39
C ARG A 23 -12.05 0.59 -14.46
N LYS A 24 -12.03 -0.70 -14.11
CA LYS A 24 -12.95 -1.25 -13.11
C LYS A 24 -12.65 -0.72 -11.71
N THR A 25 -11.37 -0.48 -11.40
CA THR A 25 -10.96 0.11 -10.13
C THR A 25 -11.52 1.53 -10.02
N TYR A 26 -11.39 2.34 -11.06
CA TYR A 26 -12.00 3.66 -11.11
C TYR A 26 -13.52 3.58 -10.90
N GLU A 27 -14.24 2.70 -11.60
CA GLU A 27 -15.68 2.49 -11.39
C GLU A 27 -16.02 2.14 -9.93
N PHE A 28 -15.31 1.17 -9.34
CA PHE A 28 -15.52 0.74 -7.96
C PHE A 28 -15.27 1.88 -6.95
N TYR A 29 -14.10 2.49 -6.98
CA TYR A 29 -13.73 3.48 -5.96
C TYR A 29 -14.46 4.81 -6.16
N ARG A 30 -14.61 5.30 -7.40
CA ARG A 30 -15.25 6.60 -7.69
C ARG A 30 -16.77 6.53 -7.74
N THR A 31 -17.32 5.54 -8.40
CA THR A 31 -18.77 5.48 -8.66
C THR A 31 -19.49 4.68 -7.59
N VAL A 32 -19.03 3.45 -7.31
CA VAL A 32 -19.69 2.56 -6.33
C VAL A 32 -19.51 3.08 -4.90
N LEU A 33 -18.26 3.33 -4.49
CA LEU A 33 -17.98 3.80 -3.12
C LEU A 33 -18.12 5.32 -2.95
N GLY A 34 -17.95 6.10 -4.02
CA GLY A 34 -18.04 7.56 -3.96
C GLY A 34 -16.78 8.26 -3.42
N MET A 35 -15.62 7.60 -3.42
CA MET A 35 -14.33 8.23 -3.10
C MET A 35 -13.94 9.23 -4.18
N LYS A 36 -12.91 10.05 -3.95
CA LYS A 36 -12.28 10.93 -4.94
C LYS A 36 -10.92 10.38 -5.35
N VAL A 37 -10.45 10.74 -6.55
CA VAL A 37 -9.02 10.65 -6.87
C VAL A 37 -8.35 11.83 -6.16
N LEU A 38 -7.44 11.54 -5.23
CA LEU A 38 -6.76 12.58 -4.43
C LEU A 38 -5.47 13.04 -5.10
N ARG A 39 -4.71 12.10 -5.65
CA ARG A 39 -3.51 12.34 -6.45
C ARG A 39 -3.20 11.12 -7.31
N HIS A 40 -2.53 11.35 -8.43
CA HIS A 40 -2.09 10.32 -9.37
C HIS A 40 -0.64 10.62 -9.78
N GLU A 41 0.21 9.60 -9.77
CA GLU A 41 1.62 9.71 -10.15
C GLU A 41 2.02 8.56 -11.08
N GLU A 42 2.79 8.89 -12.12
CA GLU A 42 3.36 7.95 -13.09
C GLU A 42 4.86 7.81 -12.87
N PHE A 43 5.36 6.57 -12.97
CA PHE A 43 6.76 6.24 -12.72
C PHE A 43 7.33 5.35 -13.82
N ASP A 44 8.45 5.77 -14.40
CA ASP A 44 9.14 5.05 -15.48
C ASP A 44 10.22 4.06 -14.98
N SER A 45 10.44 3.99 -13.65
CA SER A 45 11.44 3.10 -13.03
C SER A 45 10.94 2.57 -11.68
N GLU A 46 11.60 1.53 -11.18
CA GLU A 46 11.30 0.91 -9.89
C GLU A 46 11.36 1.89 -8.69
N CYS A 47 10.59 1.60 -7.64
CA CYS A 47 10.67 2.35 -6.38
C CYS A 47 11.81 1.84 -5.50
N LYS A 48 12.64 2.72 -4.94
CA LYS A 48 13.73 2.36 -3.98
C LYS A 48 13.25 1.56 -2.75
N ALA A 49 11.97 1.67 -2.42
CA ALA A 49 11.32 0.98 -1.31
C ALA A 49 10.37 -0.15 -1.77
N SER A 50 10.58 -0.66 -2.99
CA SER A 50 9.78 -1.69 -3.66
C SER A 50 8.27 -1.43 -3.55
N CYS A 51 7.88 -0.15 -3.67
CA CYS A 51 6.49 0.31 -3.55
C CYS A 51 5.58 -0.40 -4.56
N ASN A 52 6.10 -0.71 -5.74
CA ASN A 52 5.38 -1.42 -6.77
C ASN A 52 5.50 -2.95 -6.70
N GLY A 53 6.20 -3.49 -5.69
CA GLY A 53 6.51 -4.90 -5.56
C GLY A 53 7.82 -5.29 -6.26
N PRO A 54 8.02 -6.58 -6.58
CA PRO A 54 9.26 -7.10 -7.17
C PRO A 54 9.37 -6.84 -8.69
N TYR A 55 8.67 -5.85 -9.22
CA TYR A 55 8.50 -5.67 -10.67
C TYR A 55 9.33 -4.50 -11.20
N ASP A 56 10.02 -4.72 -12.31
CA ASP A 56 10.82 -3.72 -13.03
C ASP A 56 10.09 -3.29 -14.31
N ASN A 57 8.97 -2.60 -14.13
CA ASN A 57 8.17 -2.06 -15.23
C ASN A 57 7.64 -0.67 -14.88
N ARG A 58 7.21 0.08 -15.90
CA ARG A 58 6.41 1.29 -15.71
C ARG A 58 5.22 0.98 -14.81
N TRP A 59 4.93 1.87 -13.88
CA TRP A 59 3.85 1.72 -12.93
C TRP A 59 3.26 3.08 -12.57
N SER A 60 2.07 3.05 -11.97
CA SER A 60 1.42 4.26 -11.48
C SER A 60 0.94 4.06 -10.05
N LYS A 61 0.86 5.17 -9.32
CA LYS A 61 0.25 5.26 -7.99
C LYS A 61 -0.97 6.15 -8.08
N THR A 62 -2.10 5.68 -7.55
CA THR A 62 -3.32 6.48 -7.47
C THR A 62 -3.90 6.42 -6.08
N MET A 63 -4.12 7.57 -5.46
CA MET A 63 -4.71 7.65 -4.14
C MET A 63 -6.21 7.90 -4.25
N TYR A 64 -6.99 7.03 -3.61
CA TYR A 64 -8.44 7.20 -3.48
C TYR A 64 -8.82 7.39 -2.01
N GLY A 65 -9.73 8.33 -1.74
CA GLY A 65 -10.27 8.52 -0.40
C GLY A 65 -11.44 9.49 -0.35
N PHE A 66 -11.99 9.69 0.85
CA PHE A 66 -13.16 10.56 1.06
C PHE A 66 -12.79 12.02 1.37
N GLY A 67 -11.53 12.26 1.74
CA GLY A 67 -10.99 13.59 2.06
C GLY A 67 -9.47 13.63 1.93
N PRO A 68 -8.84 14.76 2.28
CA PRO A 68 -7.38 14.93 2.19
C PRO A 68 -6.62 13.91 3.04
N GLU A 69 -5.55 13.33 2.50
CA GLU A 69 -4.70 12.32 3.17
C GLU A 69 -4.02 12.82 4.47
N SER A 70 -3.94 14.14 4.66
CA SER A 70 -3.45 14.77 5.89
C SER A 70 -4.38 14.51 7.10
N GLU A 71 -5.64 14.16 6.85
CA GLU A 71 -6.68 13.99 7.87
C GLU A 71 -7.44 12.67 7.74
N TYR A 72 -7.51 12.10 6.53
CA TYR A 72 -8.28 10.89 6.21
C TYR A 72 -7.35 9.72 5.91
N PHE A 73 -7.83 8.51 6.18
CA PHE A 73 -7.28 7.28 5.64
C PHE A 73 -7.62 7.16 4.13
N ALA A 74 -6.75 6.53 3.36
CA ALA A 74 -6.89 6.37 1.93
C ALA A 74 -6.57 4.95 1.45
N CYS A 75 -6.87 4.68 0.18
CA CYS A 75 -6.40 3.51 -0.55
C CYS A 75 -5.32 3.97 -1.54
N GLU A 76 -4.12 3.40 -1.44
CA GLU A 76 -3.04 3.59 -2.42
C GLU A 76 -3.11 2.45 -3.45
N LEU A 77 -3.39 2.77 -4.70
CA LEU A 77 -3.52 1.78 -5.77
C LEU A 77 -2.25 1.80 -6.60
N THR A 78 -1.52 0.69 -6.59
CA THR A 78 -0.34 0.46 -7.42
C THR A 78 -0.75 -0.33 -8.65
N TYR A 79 -0.65 0.30 -9.82
CA TYR A 79 -0.87 -0.37 -11.10
C TYR A 79 0.46 -0.62 -11.80
N ASN A 80 0.83 -1.90 -11.96
CA ASN A 80 1.94 -2.30 -12.81
C ASN A 80 1.41 -2.57 -14.22
N TYR A 81 1.84 -1.77 -15.20
CA TYR A 81 1.25 -1.77 -16.54
C TYR A 81 1.08 -3.16 -17.17
N PRO A 82 2.09 -4.04 -17.21
CA PRO A 82 1.94 -5.35 -17.85
C PRO A 82 1.21 -6.40 -16.99
N ILE A 83 0.88 -6.10 -15.73
CA ILE A 83 0.41 -7.10 -14.76
C ILE A 83 -1.09 -6.94 -14.51
N LYS A 84 -1.87 -7.90 -15.01
CA LYS A 84 -3.34 -7.88 -14.95
C LYS A 84 -3.95 -8.83 -13.93
N LYS A 85 -3.12 -9.49 -13.13
CA LYS A 85 -3.58 -10.44 -12.11
C LYS A 85 -2.55 -10.53 -11.01
N TYR A 86 -3.04 -10.61 -9.79
CA TYR A 86 -2.28 -10.95 -8.59
C TYR A 86 -3.04 -12.05 -7.88
N ALA A 87 -2.38 -13.15 -7.52
CA ALA A 87 -3.00 -14.18 -6.69
C ALA A 87 -3.35 -13.60 -5.31
N LEU A 88 -4.62 -13.66 -4.92
CA LEU A 88 -5.02 -13.33 -3.55
C LEU A 88 -4.55 -14.42 -2.59
N GLY A 89 -4.00 -13.99 -1.46
CA GLY A 89 -3.78 -14.84 -0.30
C GLY A 89 -5.04 -14.96 0.56
N ASN A 90 -4.83 -15.37 1.81
CA ASN A 90 -5.84 -15.37 2.87
C ASN A 90 -5.50 -14.38 3.99
N ASP A 91 -4.56 -13.45 3.76
CA ASP A 91 -4.02 -12.53 4.75
C ASP A 91 -4.97 -11.35 5.04
N LEU A 92 -5.31 -10.56 4.02
CA LEU A 92 -6.26 -9.46 4.12
C LEU A 92 -7.70 -10.01 4.11
N ARG A 93 -8.44 -9.77 5.20
CA ARG A 93 -9.85 -10.16 5.31
C ARG A 93 -10.76 -9.16 4.63
N PHE A 94 -10.70 -7.90 5.04
CA PHE A 94 -11.50 -6.81 4.48
C PHE A 94 -11.04 -5.43 4.97
N VAL A 95 -11.45 -4.40 4.23
CA VAL A 95 -11.52 -3.01 4.70
C VAL A 95 -12.96 -2.68 5.10
N GLU A 96 -13.15 -2.03 6.24
CA GLU A 96 -14.47 -1.62 6.73
C GLU A 96 -14.69 -0.11 6.57
N LEU A 97 -15.84 0.24 6.00
CA LEU A 97 -16.35 1.60 5.82
C LEU A 97 -17.67 1.75 6.60
N ALA A 98 -17.78 2.77 7.45
CA ALA A 98 -19.03 3.10 8.14
C ALA A 98 -19.63 4.37 7.54
N SER A 99 -20.68 4.20 6.73
CA SER A 99 -21.49 5.28 6.18
C SER A 99 -22.80 4.76 5.59
N THR A 100 -23.93 5.26 6.07
CA THR A 100 -25.25 4.94 5.49
C THR A 100 -25.31 5.39 4.02
N THR A 101 -24.72 6.55 3.69
CA THR A 101 -24.64 7.07 2.32
C THR A 101 -23.86 6.13 1.40
N ILE A 102 -22.77 5.51 1.87
CA ILE A 102 -22.03 4.52 1.07
C ILE A 102 -22.89 3.28 0.85
N GLN A 103 -23.62 2.79 1.86
CA GLN A 103 -24.52 1.66 1.68
C GLN A 103 -25.61 1.93 0.63
N GLU A 104 -26.19 3.13 0.64
CA GLU A 104 -27.17 3.53 -0.38
C GLU A 104 -26.55 3.57 -1.78
N ARG A 105 -25.32 4.08 -1.93
CA ARG A 105 -24.60 4.05 -3.20
C ARG A 105 -24.37 2.63 -3.69
N VAL A 106 -23.87 1.74 -2.83
CA VAL A 106 -23.64 0.33 -3.15
C VAL A 106 -24.93 -0.33 -3.65
N ARG A 107 -26.04 -0.19 -2.92
CA ARG A 107 -27.34 -0.75 -3.31
C ARG A 107 -27.86 -0.25 -4.66
N ASN A 108 -27.57 1.00 -5.01
CA ASN A 108 -28.03 1.63 -6.25
C ASN A 108 -27.02 1.52 -7.41
N SER A 109 -25.82 0.99 -7.17
CA SER A 109 -24.73 0.97 -8.16
C SER A 109 -24.88 -0.13 -9.21
N GLY A 110 -25.62 -1.19 -8.92
CA GLY A 110 -25.62 -2.43 -9.72
C GLY A 110 -24.36 -3.29 -9.55
N TRP A 111 -23.39 -2.86 -8.72
CA TRP A 111 -22.21 -3.65 -8.39
C TRP A 111 -22.58 -4.84 -7.49
N PRO A 112 -22.03 -6.05 -7.72
CA PRO A 112 -22.34 -7.20 -6.87
C PRO A 112 -21.94 -7.00 -5.41
N PHE A 113 -22.87 -7.32 -4.50
CA PHE A 113 -22.63 -7.34 -3.05
C PHE A 113 -23.45 -8.44 -2.38
N GLU A 114 -23.03 -8.83 -1.18
CA GLU A 114 -23.72 -9.78 -0.29
C GLU A 114 -24.12 -9.08 1.01
N GLU A 115 -25.28 -9.42 1.57
CA GLU A 115 -25.65 -8.99 2.93
C GLU A 115 -25.24 -10.06 3.94
N ILE A 116 -24.10 -9.86 4.60
CA ILE A 116 -23.55 -10.83 5.58
C ILE A 116 -24.27 -10.76 6.94
N GLN A 117 -24.92 -9.65 7.22
CA GLN A 117 -25.87 -9.47 8.31
C GLN A 117 -27.04 -8.67 7.73
N THR A 118 -28.24 -9.26 7.72
CA THR A 118 -29.40 -8.71 6.99
C THR A 118 -29.59 -7.22 7.26
N GLY A 119 -29.47 -6.41 6.21
CA GLY A 119 -29.65 -4.96 6.25
C GLY A 119 -28.53 -4.13 6.91
N SER A 120 -27.59 -4.73 7.66
CA SER A 120 -26.61 -3.97 8.46
C SER A 120 -25.21 -3.89 7.84
N VAL A 121 -24.73 -4.93 7.15
CA VAL A 121 -23.40 -4.94 6.52
C VAL A 121 -23.46 -5.47 5.10
N LEU A 122 -23.00 -4.65 4.16
CA LEU A 122 -22.86 -5.00 2.74
C LEU A 122 -21.41 -5.38 2.48
N GLU A 123 -21.16 -6.61 2.03
CA GLU A 123 -19.85 -7.08 1.61
C GLU A 123 -19.75 -7.04 0.08
N LEU A 124 -18.70 -6.43 -0.44
CA LEU A 124 -18.47 -6.30 -1.88
C LEU A 124 -16.99 -6.51 -2.20
N ARG A 125 -16.72 -6.89 -3.45
CA ARG A 125 -15.36 -7.15 -3.92
C ARG A 125 -14.91 -6.06 -4.88
N ALA A 126 -13.78 -5.43 -4.58
CA ALA A 126 -13.05 -4.58 -5.51
C ALA A 126 -12.41 -5.45 -6.62
N PRO A 127 -11.98 -4.85 -7.74
CA PRO A 127 -11.13 -5.53 -8.71
C PRO A 127 -9.88 -6.12 -8.04
N GLY A 128 -9.46 -7.30 -8.49
CA GLY A 128 -8.45 -8.12 -7.78
C GLY A 128 -9.04 -8.99 -6.66
N GLY A 129 -10.28 -8.74 -6.23
CA GLY A 129 -11.05 -9.57 -5.30
C GLY A 129 -10.98 -9.14 -3.84
N TYR A 130 -10.33 -8.00 -3.54
CA TYR A 130 -10.24 -7.42 -2.20
C TYR A 130 -11.62 -7.11 -1.64
N VAL A 131 -11.86 -7.47 -0.39
CA VAL A 131 -13.17 -7.34 0.24
C VAL A 131 -13.30 -5.98 0.92
N PHE A 132 -14.41 -5.30 0.66
CA PHE A 132 -14.87 -4.13 1.38
C PHE A 132 -16.17 -4.47 2.11
N ARG A 133 -16.32 -4.01 3.35
CA ARG A 133 -17.54 -4.10 4.14
C ARG A 133 -18.06 -2.71 4.44
N CYS A 134 -19.28 -2.41 3.99
CA CYS A 134 -19.96 -1.15 4.24
C CYS A 134 -21.04 -1.34 5.30
N CYS A 135 -20.87 -0.72 6.47
CA CYS A 135 -21.85 -0.67 7.55
C CYS A 135 -22.50 0.71 7.67
N GLY A 136 -23.65 0.80 8.33
CA GLY A 136 -24.34 2.07 8.59
C GLY A 136 -23.66 2.90 9.68
N ASP A 137 -24.07 4.17 9.81
CA ASP A 137 -23.47 5.10 10.79
C ASP A 137 -23.65 4.67 12.25
N ASP A 138 -24.66 3.85 12.54
CA ASP A 138 -24.93 3.32 13.87
C ASP A 138 -23.89 2.28 14.34
N ALA A 139 -23.03 1.79 13.44
CA ALA A 139 -21.91 0.92 13.78
C ALA A 139 -20.73 1.66 14.43
N LEU A 140 -20.79 2.99 14.53
CA LEU A 140 -19.74 3.79 15.18
C LEU A 140 -19.72 3.55 16.69
N THR A 141 -18.59 3.02 17.20
CA THR A 141 -18.30 3.04 18.65
C THR A 141 -18.19 4.49 19.15
N GLU A 142 -18.37 4.75 20.45
CA GLU A 142 -18.22 6.10 21.04
C GLU A 142 -16.85 6.74 20.71
N ALA A 143 -15.79 5.94 20.53
CA ALA A 143 -14.47 6.40 20.13
C ALA A 143 -14.33 6.73 18.62
N GLY A 144 -15.30 6.33 17.79
CA GLY A 144 -15.38 6.63 16.36
C GLY A 144 -16.42 7.70 16.00
N LYS A 145 -17.24 8.14 16.97
CA LYS A 145 -18.18 9.24 16.79
C LYS A 145 -17.42 10.57 16.76
N PRO A 146 -17.74 11.50 15.84
CA PRO A 146 -17.16 12.83 15.89
C PRO A 146 -17.49 13.49 17.24
N PRO A 147 -16.59 14.32 17.80
CA PRO A 147 -16.87 15.03 19.04
C PRO A 147 -18.16 15.83 18.87
N SER A 148 -19.17 15.52 19.68
CA SER A 148 -20.48 16.18 19.64
C SER A 148 -20.38 17.61 20.20
N LYS A 149 -19.73 18.51 19.47
CA LYS A 149 -19.84 19.95 19.67
C LYS A 149 -20.69 20.52 18.56
N ARG A 150 -22.01 20.38 18.68
CA ARG A 150 -22.93 21.38 18.11
C ARG A 150 -22.63 22.68 18.85
N LEU A 151 -21.77 23.53 18.29
CA LEU A 151 -21.72 24.92 18.69
C LEU A 151 -23.06 25.54 18.28
N ARG A 152 -24.05 25.53 19.18
CA ARG A 152 -25.18 26.44 19.06
C ARG A 152 -24.64 27.86 19.27
N THR A 153 -24.36 28.55 18.17
CA THR A 153 -24.23 30.00 18.21
C THR A 153 -25.64 30.58 18.14
N ASP A 154 -26.24 30.82 19.30
CA ASP A 154 -27.40 31.70 19.39
C ASP A 154 -26.91 33.14 19.10
N ILE A 155 -26.91 33.54 17.83
CA ILE A 155 -26.64 34.92 17.44
C ILE A 155 -27.94 35.70 17.63
N LYS A 156 -27.99 36.51 18.70
CA LYS A 156 -28.98 37.58 18.80
C LYS A 156 -28.70 38.61 17.70
N GLN A 157 -29.73 38.87 16.92
CA GLN A 157 -29.72 39.70 15.73
C GLN A 157 -29.90 41.17 16.12
N ASP A 158 -28.81 41.90 16.32
CA ASP A 158 -28.84 43.37 16.35
C ASP A 158 -28.44 43.89 14.98
N GLY A 159 -29.44 44.42 14.26
CA GLY A 159 -29.34 44.81 12.86
C GLY A 159 -28.20 45.78 12.56
N LYS A 160 -27.28 45.34 11.71
CA LYS A 160 -26.63 46.16 10.68
C LYS A 160 -25.89 45.27 9.70
N SER A 161 -26.27 45.39 8.43
CA SER A 161 -25.66 44.74 7.28
C SER A 161 -24.28 45.31 7.00
N VAL A 162 -23.28 44.43 6.86
CA VAL A 162 -22.04 44.72 6.12
C VAL A 162 -21.64 43.47 5.35
N SER A 163 -21.53 43.60 4.03
CA SER A 163 -21.18 42.57 3.06
C SER A 163 -19.68 42.27 3.06
N ALA A 164 -19.28 41.09 3.56
CA ALA A 164 -18.04 40.37 3.22
C ALA A 164 -17.97 38.99 3.92
N ALA A 165 -19.09 38.26 3.99
CA ALA A 165 -19.15 36.93 4.61
C ALA A 165 -20.02 35.99 3.76
N GLN A 166 -19.58 35.74 2.54
CA GLN A 166 -20.01 34.60 1.73
C GLN A 166 -18.73 33.85 1.38
N ASN A 167 -18.48 32.74 2.08
CA ASN A 167 -17.47 31.68 1.82
C ASN A 167 -16.88 31.04 3.10
N ALA A 168 -17.37 31.38 4.29
CA ALA A 168 -17.22 30.52 5.46
C ALA A 168 -18.49 29.68 5.64
N GLU A 169 -18.88 28.93 4.60
CA GLU A 169 -19.73 27.78 4.81
C GLU A 169 -18.95 26.84 5.73
N GLN A 170 -19.46 26.68 6.95
CA GLN A 170 -19.02 25.71 7.92
C GLN A 170 -18.95 24.35 7.22
N ARG A 171 -17.74 23.92 6.83
CA ARG A 171 -17.48 22.53 6.46
C ARG A 171 -17.76 21.71 7.70
N VAL A 172 -18.97 21.16 7.80
CA VAL A 172 -19.17 19.91 8.53
C VAL A 172 -18.38 18.90 7.71
N THR A 173 -17.13 18.67 8.08
CA THR A 173 -16.36 17.55 7.53
C THR A 173 -17.04 16.29 8.05
N GLU A 174 -17.79 15.62 7.17
CA GLU A 174 -18.29 14.28 7.46
C GLU A 174 -17.10 13.43 7.94
N PRO A 175 -17.24 12.68 9.05
CA PRO A 175 -16.16 11.92 9.64
C PRO A 175 -15.63 10.91 8.61
N ASP A 176 -14.33 10.67 8.61
CA ASP A 176 -13.71 9.69 7.71
C ASP A 176 -14.44 8.34 7.75
N PRO A 177 -15.06 7.89 6.65
CA PRO A 177 -15.79 6.63 6.62
C PRO A 177 -14.91 5.40 6.88
N PHE A 178 -13.60 5.46 6.61
CA PHE A 178 -12.70 4.35 6.89
C PHE A 178 -12.60 4.08 8.39
N ARG A 179 -12.85 2.82 8.78
CA ARG A 179 -12.82 2.43 10.19
C ARG A 179 -11.73 1.45 10.52
N LYS A 180 -11.53 0.45 9.66
CA LYS A 180 -10.75 -0.71 10.05
C LYS A 180 -10.17 -1.44 8.85
N ILE A 181 -8.97 -1.97 9.05
CA ILE A 181 -8.43 -3.08 8.25
C ILE A 181 -8.48 -4.33 9.11
N SER A 182 -8.92 -5.46 8.54
CA SER A 182 -8.97 -6.74 9.25
C SER A 182 -8.00 -7.72 8.58
N LEU A 183 -7.04 -8.23 9.35
CA LEU A 183 -5.95 -9.09 8.91
C LEU A 183 -5.99 -10.43 9.66
N HIS A 184 -5.63 -11.51 8.98
CA HIS A 184 -5.40 -12.80 9.62
C HIS A 184 -3.99 -12.88 10.20
N VAL A 185 -3.84 -13.48 11.38
CA VAL A 185 -2.54 -13.73 12.01
C VAL A 185 -2.42 -15.18 12.45
N THR A 186 -1.19 -15.69 12.54
CA THR A 186 -0.97 -17.10 12.95
C THR A 186 -0.94 -17.28 14.46
N ASP A 187 -0.59 -16.25 15.22
CA ASP A 187 -0.55 -16.27 16.69
C ASP A 187 -0.95 -14.90 17.26
N ILE A 188 -2.16 -14.83 17.82
CA ILE A 188 -2.74 -13.59 18.33
C ILE A 188 -1.92 -12.96 19.45
N GLU A 189 -1.29 -13.75 20.33
CA GLU A 189 -0.50 -13.22 21.45
C GLU A 189 0.82 -12.65 20.94
N ARG A 190 1.45 -13.31 19.97
CA ARG A 190 2.65 -12.79 19.29
C ARG A 190 2.36 -11.48 18.58
N SER A 191 1.24 -11.38 17.86
CA SER A 191 0.86 -10.14 17.19
C SER A 191 0.50 -9.04 18.20
N ILE A 192 -0.22 -9.34 19.29
CA ILE A 192 -0.47 -8.37 20.38
C ILE A 192 0.85 -7.84 20.92
N SER A 193 1.81 -8.70 21.25
CA SER A 193 3.12 -8.26 21.76
C SER A 193 3.84 -7.34 20.79
N PHE A 194 3.82 -7.64 19.50
CA PHE A 194 4.45 -6.77 18.50
C PHE A 194 3.72 -5.42 18.39
N TYR A 195 2.42 -5.40 18.07
CA TYR A 195 1.70 -4.16 17.81
C TYR A 195 1.52 -3.29 19.06
N ARG A 196 1.27 -3.89 20.23
CA ARG A 196 1.08 -3.17 21.50
C ARG A 196 2.41 -2.78 22.14
N ASP A 197 3.28 -3.76 22.38
CA ASP A 197 4.47 -3.54 23.22
C ASP A 197 5.63 -2.94 22.41
N GLU A 198 5.82 -3.36 21.16
CA GLU A 198 6.89 -2.85 20.31
C GLU A 198 6.46 -1.64 19.47
N LEU A 199 5.26 -1.62 18.91
CA LEU A 199 4.80 -0.49 18.10
C LEU A 199 4.01 0.57 18.87
N GLY A 200 3.57 0.29 20.10
CA GLY A 200 2.91 1.27 20.98
C GLY A 200 1.43 1.50 20.66
N MET A 201 0.77 0.58 19.95
CA MET A 201 -0.68 0.64 19.74
C MET A 201 -1.43 0.28 21.03
N GLN A 202 -2.63 0.82 21.20
CA GLN A 202 -3.52 0.53 22.31
C GLN A 202 -4.47 -0.60 21.94
N LEU A 203 -4.55 -1.61 22.80
CA LEU A 203 -5.54 -2.68 22.71
C LEU A 203 -6.90 -2.16 23.19
N GLU A 204 -7.89 -2.12 22.29
CA GLU A 204 -9.23 -1.64 22.62
C GLU A 204 -10.14 -2.71 23.18
N GLY A 205 -9.92 -3.94 22.74
CA GLY A 205 -10.73 -5.07 23.12
C GLY A 205 -10.34 -6.34 22.39
N ARG A 206 -10.82 -7.46 22.92
CA ARG A 206 -10.71 -8.79 22.34
C ARG A 206 -12.10 -9.40 22.28
N SER A 207 -12.44 -10.04 21.17
CA SER A 207 -13.54 -11.00 21.09
C SER A 207 -12.95 -12.38 20.90
N SER A 208 -13.65 -13.41 21.40
CA SER A 208 -13.33 -14.81 21.13
C SER A 208 -14.51 -15.55 20.49
N ASP A 209 -15.58 -14.83 20.17
CA ASP A 209 -16.80 -15.34 19.55
C ASP A 209 -17.21 -14.39 18.41
N PRO A 210 -17.40 -14.87 17.17
CA PRO A 210 -17.17 -16.25 16.70
C PRO A 210 -15.70 -16.63 16.51
N GLU A 211 -14.80 -15.64 16.48
CA GLU A 211 -13.37 -15.80 16.20
C GLU A 211 -12.55 -15.07 17.25
N ASP A 212 -11.31 -15.53 17.49
CA ASP A 212 -10.36 -14.84 18.36
C ASP A 212 -9.78 -13.62 17.62
N CYS A 213 -10.30 -12.45 17.96
CA CYS A 213 -9.92 -11.19 17.34
C CYS A 213 -9.52 -10.14 18.38
N VAL A 214 -8.50 -9.34 18.06
CA VAL A 214 -8.16 -8.14 18.81
C VAL A 214 -8.24 -6.90 17.93
N ARG A 215 -8.53 -5.76 18.54
CA ARG A 215 -8.56 -4.46 17.88
C ARG A 215 -7.53 -3.55 18.50
N LEU A 216 -6.65 -3.00 17.67
CA LEU A 216 -5.61 -2.08 18.07
C LEU A 216 -5.71 -0.78 17.29
N ARG A 217 -5.36 0.33 17.92
CA ARG A 217 -5.16 1.62 17.23
C ARG A 217 -4.09 2.44 17.91
N TYR A 218 -3.54 3.43 17.22
CA TYR A 218 -2.64 4.38 17.87
C TYR A 218 -3.39 5.35 18.79
N PRO A 219 -2.78 5.82 19.90
CA PRO A 219 -3.40 6.82 20.76
C PRO A 219 -3.79 8.08 19.97
N GLY A 220 -5.06 8.45 20.02
CA GLY A 220 -5.60 9.63 19.32
C GLY A 220 -5.93 9.42 17.84
N ASP A 221 -5.72 8.22 17.31
CA ASP A 221 -6.17 7.84 15.97
C ASP A 221 -7.57 7.21 16.03
N ALA A 222 -8.34 7.32 14.94
CA ALA A 222 -9.65 6.72 14.80
C ALA A 222 -9.61 5.36 14.07
N PHE A 223 -8.58 5.12 13.25
CA PHE A 223 -8.48 3.93 12.42
C PHE A 223 -8.00 2.71 13.21
N VAL A 224 -8.65 1.57 13.01
CA VAL A 224 -8.41 0.32 13.74
C VAL A 224 -7.68 -0.69 12.86
N VAL A 225 -6.68 -1.35 13.43
CA VAL A 225 -6.13 -2.61 12.91
C VAL A 225 -6.74 -3.75 13.71
N GLU A 226 -7.54 -4.57 13.06
CA GLU A 226 -8.11 -5.79 13.63
C GLU A 226 -7.29 -6.99 13.19
N LEU A 227 -6.85 -7.77 14.17
CA LEU A 227 -6.11 -9.00 13.95
C LEU A 227 -6.99 -10.15 14.36
N VAL A 228 -7.12 -11.16 13.50
CA VAL A 228 -7.95 -12.34 13.74
C VAL A 228 -7.10 -13.58 13.58
N ALA A 229 -7.07 -14.43 14.60
CA ALA A 229 -6.34 -15.68 14.52
C ALA A 229 -6.92 -16.57 13.42
N LEU A 230 -6.05 -17.14 12.59
CA LEU A 230 -6.45 -18.16 11.63
C LEU A 230 -7.01 -19.40 12.35
N PRO A 231 -7.96 -20.12 11.73
CA PRO A 231 -8.39 -21.41 12.24
C PRO A 231 -7.20 -22.36 12.39
N ALA A 232 -7.21 -23.15 13.46
CA ALA A 232 -6.12 -24.07 13.78
C ALA A 232 -5.76 -24.97 12.58
N GLY A 233 -4.46 -25.03 12.25
CA GLY A 233 -3.94 -25.82 11.12
C GLY A 233 -3.99 -25.11 9.77
N THR A 234 -4.49 -23.87 9.69
CA THR A 234 -4.47 -23.06 8.47
C THR A 234 -3.16 -22.29 8.38
N ALA A 235 -2.45 -22.42 7.27
CA ALA A 235 -1.28 -21.59 6.99
C ALA A 235 -1.71 -20.19 6.51
N LEU A 236 -0.97 -19.17 6.92
CA LEU A 236 -1.10 -17.83 6.35
C LEU A 236 -0.44 -17.82 4.97
N ASP A 237 -1.16 -17.27 3.99
CA ASP A 237 -0.71 -17.06 2.62
C ASP A 237 -0.97 -15.60 2.26
N HIS A 238 0.09 -14.87 1.93
CA HIS A 238 0.01 -13.48 1.48
C HIS A 238 -0.36 -13.38 -0.01
N GLY A 239 -0.19 -14.47 -0.77
CA GLY A 239 -0.30 -14.46 -2.22
C GLY A 239 0.64 -13.44 -2.88
N GLU A 240 0.28 -13.01 -4.08
CA GLU A 240 0.98 -11.95 -4.82
C GLU A 240 0.27 -10.59 -4.67
N ALA A 241 -0.97 -10.59 -4.20
CA ALA A 241 -1.82 -9.41 -4.00
C ALA A 241 -1.61 -8.74 -2.63
N TYR A 242 -0.66 -9.23 -1.82
CA TYR A 242 -0.33 -8.68 -0.52
C TYR A 242 -0.15 -7.15 -0.56
N GLY A 243 -0.60 -6.51 0.51
CA GLY A 243 -0.55 -5.07 0.67
C GLY A 243 0.44 -4.61 1.72
N ARG A 244 0.36 -3.32 2.03
CA ARG A 244 1.17 -2.65 3.05
C ARG A 244 0.31 -1.61 3.74
N ILE A 245 0.37 -1.53 5.07
CA ILE A 245 -0.21 -0.42 5.82
C ILE A 245 0.85 0.66 6.04
N ALA A 246 0.46 1.93 5.92
CA ALA A 246 1.34 3.06 6.22
C ALA A 246 0.84 3.86 7.42
N PHE A 247 1.80 4.30 8.25
CA PHE A 247 1.59 5.21 9.37
C PHE A 247 2.52 6.41 9.26
N SER A 248 2.03 7.62 9.54
CA SER A 248 2.92 8.75 9.79
C SER A 248 3.41 8.72 11.23
N ILE A 249 4.61 9.25 11.46
CA ILE A 249 5.16 9.50 12.79
C ILE A 249 5.52 10.99 12.92
N SER A 250 5.17 11.63 14.05
CA SER A 250 5.50 13.05 14.30
C SER A 250 7.00 13.29 14.54
N GLY A 251 7.77 12.23 14.76
CA GLY A 251 9.23 12.22 14.86
C GLY A 251 9.89 11.69 13.58
N SER A 252 11.09 11.11 13.69
CA SER A 252 11.77 10.50 12.54
C SER A 252 11.42 9.01 12.44
N PRO A 253 11.15 8.46 11.23
CA PRO A 253 11.06 7.02 11.02
C PRO A 253 12.31 6.25 11.46
N LEU A 254 13.48 6.89 11.50
CA LEU A 254 14.72 6.29 12.03
C LEU A 254 14.59 5.83 13.48
N ASP A 255 13.73 6.49 14.28
CA ASP A 255 13.48 6.09 15.65
C ASP A 255 12.84 4.69 15.72
N ILE A 256 12.01 4.35 14.72
CA ILE A 256 11.40 3.02 14.60
C ILE A 256 12.44 1.98 14.21
N GLU A 257 13.28 2.29 13.22
CA GLU A 257 14.39 1.41 12.83
C GLU A 257 15.31 1.09 14.02
N LYS A 258 15.74 2.13 14.75
CA LYS A 258 16.58 1.96 15.94
C LYS A 258 15.90 1.09 17.00
N LYS A 259 14.62 1.38 17.30
CA LYS A 259 13.85 0.61 18.29
C LYS A 259 13.81 -0.88 17.96
N ILE A 260 13.60 -1.24 16.70
CA ILE A 260 13.54 -2.63 16.26
C ILE A 260 14.94 -3.27 16.27
N ASN A 261 15.95 -2.61 15.69
CA ASN A 261 17.31 -3.15 15.59
C ASN A 261 18.02 -3.29 16.96
N GLU A 262 17.73 -2.41 17.92
CA GLU A 262 18.32 -2.43 19.25
C GLU A 262 17.62 -3.42 20.20
N ASN A 263 16.45 -3.96 19.82
CA ASN A 263 15.73 -4.96 20.59
C ASN A 263 16.12 -6.38 20.12
N PRO A 264 17.01 -7.11 20.83
CA PRO A 264 17.42 -8.46 20.43
C PRO A 264 16.30 -9.52 20.53
N LYS A 265 15.13 -9.13 21.09
CA LYS A 265 13.94 -9.98 21.21
C LYS A 265 12.78 -9.48 20.35
N THR A 266 13.04 -8.59 19.39
CA THR A 266 11.99 -8.09 18.51
C THR A 266 11.31 -9.25 17.79
N LEU A 267 9.99 -9.17 17.67
CA LEU A 267 9.18 -10.16 16.96
C LEU A 267 9.05 -9.84 15.46
N GLY A 268 9.37 -8.60 15.06
CA GLY A 268 9.40 -8.18 13.66
C GLY A 268 10.82 -7.98 13.14
N ARG A 269 10.95 -7.30 12.00
CA ARG A 269 12.26 -6.90 11.48
C ARG A 269 12.17 -5.64 10.61
N VAL A 270 13.30 -4.95 10.47
CA VAL A 270 13.45 -3.88 9.47
C VAL A 270 13.66 -4.53 8.11
N GLN A 271 12.68 -4.36 7.21
CA GLN A 271 12.74 -4.84 5.83
C GLN A 271 13.44 -3.83 4.93
N THR A 272 13.18 -2.54 5.13
CA THR A 272 13.87 -1.44 4.44
C THR A 272 14.30 -0.42 5.49
N PRO A 273 15.62 -0.24 5.70
CA PRO A 273 16.16 0.84 6.52
C PRO A 273 15.72 2.22 6.02
N LEU A 274 16.01 3.26 6.80
CA LEU A 274 15.67 4.64 6.46
C LEU A 274 16.12 4.96 5.03
N VAL A 275 15.15 5.33 4.18
CA VAL A 275 15.40 5.69 2.79
C VAL A 275 14.56 6.90 2.40
N ALA A 276 15.18 7.82 1.64
CA ALA A 276 14.51 8.94 1.02
C ALA A 276 13.86 8.50 -0.30
N LEU A 277 12.58 8.82 -0.45
CA LEU A 277 11.76 8.54 -1.62
C LEU A 277 11.33 9.85 -2.26
N ASP A 278 11.67 10.00 -3.53
CA ASP A 278 11.30 11.14 -4.36
C ASP A 278 10.00 10.83 -5.09
N THR A 279 9.11 11.81 -5.15
CA THR A 279 7.94 11.78 -6.03
C THR A 279 8.07 12.95 -7.01
N PRO A 280 7.93 12.75 -8.33
CA PRO A 280 8.12 13.81 -9.31
C PRO A 280 7.35 15.09 -8.96
N ALA A 281 8.06 16.22 -8.90
CA ALA A 281 7.51 17.55 -8.57
C ALA A 281 6.84 17.68 -7.17
N LYS A 282 7.04 16.72 -6.27
CA LYS A 282 6.50 16.75 -4.89
C LYS A 282 7.61 16.62 -3.86
N ALA A 283 7.24 16.78 -2.58
CA ALA A 283 8.17 16.66 -1.46
C ALA A 283 8.81 15.26 -1.41
N THR A 284 10.12 15.21 -1.16
CA THR A 284 10.82 13.99 -0.77
C THR A 284 10.38 13.58 0.63
N VAL A 285 10.10 12.30 0.82
CA VAL A 285 9.76 11.74 2.13
C VAL A 285 10.81 10.72 2.57
N GLU A 286 11.04 10.62 3.87
CA GLU A 286 11.86 9.56 4.45
C GLU A 286 10.94 8.48 5.02
N VAL A 287 11.27 7.21 4.75
CA VAL A 287 10.50 6.06 5.23
C VAL A 287 11.37 4.97 5.81
N VAL A 288 10.80 4.19 6.72
CA VAL A 288 11.28 2.87 7.16
C VAL A 288 10.18 1.87 6.91
N ILE A 289 10.53 0.67 6.43
CA ILE A 289 9.56 -0.42 6.25
C ILE A 289 9.93 -1.56 7.19
N LEU A 290 8.97 -1.97 8.01
CA LEU A 290 9.05 -3.16 8.84
C LEU A 290 8.33 -4.32 8.17
N GLN A 291 8.66 -5.52 8.62
CA GLN A 291 7.75 -6.66 8.59
C GLN A 291 7.39 -7.08 10.01
N ASP A 292 6.10 -7.33 10.23
CA ASP A 292 5.59 -7.87 11.48
C ASP A 292 5.93 -9.37 11.63
N PRO A 293 5.54 -10.04 12.74
CA PRO A 293 5.86 -11.45 12.98
C PRO A 293 5.23 -12.42 11.99
N ASP A 294 4.19 -12.00 11.27
CA ASP A 294 3.49 -12.79 10.27
C ASP A 294 3.92 -12.45 8.84
N GLY A 295 4.71 -11.38 8.63
CA GLY A 295 5.26 -10.96 7.34
C GLY A 295 4.57 -9.76 6.71
N TYR A 296 3.59 -9.15 7.38
CA TYR A 296 2.93 -7.95 6.90
C TYR A 296 3.89 -6.77 6.83
N GLU A 297 3.88 -6.06 5.71
CA GLU A 297 4.68 -4.86 5.54
C GLU A 297 4.01 -3.65 6.21
N ILE A 298 4.81 -2.88 6.95
CA ILE A 298 4.37 -1.66 7.65
C ILE A 298 5.32 -0.53 7.31
N CYS A 299 4.83 0.51 6.63
CA CYS A 299 5.59 1.73 6.31
C CYS A 299 5.42 2.77 7.41
N PHE A 300 6.54 3.31 7.90
CA PHE A 300 6.55 4.51 8.74
C PHE A 300 7.16 5.67 7.96
N VAL A 301 6.45 6.80 7.89
CA VAL A 301 6.87 8.02 7.17
C VAL A 301 6.85 9.23 8.09
N GLY A 302 7.79 10.16 7.93
CA GLY A 302 7.80 11.41 8.68
C GLY A 302 6.57 12.28 8.34
N GLU A 303 5.81 12.68 9.36
CA GLU A 303 4.51 13.35 9.17
C GLU A 303 4.61 14.68 8.41
N SER A 304 5.61 15.52 8.71
CA SER A 304 5.75 16.84 8.09
C SER A 304 5.92 16.73 6.57
N ALA A 305 6.87 15.91 6.12
CA ALA A 305 7.13 15.70 4.70
C ALA A 305 5.96 14.99 4.00
N PHE A 306 5.29 14.06 4.69
CA PHE A 306 4.09 13.42 4.16
C PHE A 306 2.96 14.43 3.91
N ASN A 307 2.72 15.37 4.84
CA ASN A 307 1.68 16.40 4.67
C ASN A 307 1.96 17.34 3.48
N GLU A 308 3.23 17.59 3.15
CA GLU A 308 3.62 18.33 1.95
C GLU A 308 3.45 17.50 0.67
N LEU A 309 3.76 16.20 0.73
CA LEU A 309 3.59 15.26 -0.39
C LEU A 309 2.11 15.02 -0.75
N CYS A 310 1.25 14.90 0.26
CA CYS A 310 -0.11 14.39 0.12
C CYS A 310 -1.17 15.47 -0.12
N VAL A 311 -0.75 16.67 -0.57
CA VAL A 311 -1.69 17.73 -0.95
C VAL A 311 -2.53 17.23 -2.13
N PRO A 312 -3.88 17.25 -2.02
CA PRO A 312 -4.74 16.82 -3.11
C PRO A 312 -4.46 17.61 -4.38
N ASP A 313 -4.33 16.89 -5.49
CA ASP A 313 -4.10 17.47 -6.81
C ASP A 313 -5.46 17.66 -7.51
N PRO A 314 -5.86 18.89 -7.84
CA PRO A 314 -7.14 19.17 -8.50
C PRO A 314 -7.26 18.52 -9.89
N ASP A 315 -6.13 18.22 -10.55
CA ASP A 315 -6.09 17.64 -11.88
C ASP A 315 -5.91 16.11 -11.85
N ALA A 316 -5.78 15.50 -10.66
CA ALA A 316 -5.48 14.07 -10.49
C ALA A 316 -6.43 13.14 -11.24
N GLU A 317 -7.73 13.47 -11.23
CA GLU A 317 -8.75 12.68 -11.92
C GLU A 317 -8.59 12.78 -13.44
N ALA A 318 -8.27 13.96 -13.98
CA ALA A 318 -8.01 14.13 -15.40
C ALA A 318 -6.73 13.40 -15.83
N CYS A 319 -5.65 13.54 -15.06
CA CYS A 319 -4.38 12.84 -15.29
C CYS A 319 -4.56 11.31 -15.32
N LEU A 320 -5.33 10.76 -14.38
CA LEU A 320 -5.63 9.33 -14.34
C LEU A 320 -6.42 8.88 -15.59
N GLN A 321 -7.44 9.65 -16.01
CA GLN A 321 -8.22 9.32 -17.21
C GLN A 321 -7.34 9.32 -18.46
N GLU A 322 -6.48 10.33 -18.62
CA GLU A 322 -5.51 10.40 -19.71
C GLU A 322 -4.57 9.19 -19.70
N ALA A 323 -4.04 8.82 -18.53
CA ALA A 323 -3.17 7.65 -18.38
C ALA A 323 -3.88 6.33 -18.74
N MET A 324 -5.16 6.17 -18.38
CA MET A 324 -5.96 5.00 -18.75
C MET A 324 -6.26 4.94 -20.25
N ASP A 325 -6.48 6.08 -20.90
CA ASP A 325 -6.74 6.17 -22.35
C ASP A 325 -5.47 5.97 -23.19
N ALA A 326 -4.32 6.38 -22.65
CA ALA A 326 -3.01 6.13 -23.25
C ALA A 326 -2.47 4.71 -23.00
N ASP A 327 -3.11 3.92 -22.12
CA ASP A 327 -2.63 2.59 -21.76
C ASP A 327 -2.81 1.59 -22.91
N ARG A 328 -1.68 1.11 -23.44
CA ARG A 328 -1.60 0.09 -24.50
C ARG A 328 -0.90 -1.20 -24.02
N SER A 329 -0.80 -1.40 -22.71
CA SER A 329 -0.08 -2.53 -22.12
C SER A 329 -0.69 -3.91 -22.42
N ASP A 330 -1.96 -3.97 -22.80
CA ASP A 330 -2.60 -5.19 -23.31
C ASP A 330 -2.18 -5.56 -24.75
N GLU A 331 -1.70 -4.57 -25.51
CA GLU A 331 -1.38 -4.71 -26.93
C GLU A 331 0.11 -4.82 -27.18
N VAL A 332 0.91 -4.10 -26.39
CA VAL A 332 2.36 -4.05 -26.52
C VAL A 332 2.96 -4.27 -25.13
N PRO A 333 3.81 -5.29 -24.93
CA PRO A 333 4.58 -5.42 -23.70
C PRO A 333 5.49 -4.19 -23.58
N LEU A 334 5.08 -3.21 -22.77
CA LEU A 334 5.77 -1.93 -22.58
C LEU A 334 7.08 -2.15 -21.80
N TRP A 335 8.09 -2.66 -22.49
CA TRP A 335 9.49 -2.68 -22.03
C TRP A 335 10.49 -2.28 -23.13
N ARG A 336 10.02 -1.83 -24.30
CA ARG A 336 10.89 -1.48 -25.45
C ARG A 336 10.53 -0.22 -26.25
N ALA A 337 9.65 0.64 -25.76
CA ALA A 337 9.51 1.97 -26.36
C ALA A 337 10.46 2.92 -25.62
N ALA A 338 11.69 3.05 -26.10
CA ALA A 338 12.49 4.24 -25.81
C ALA A 338 11.65 5.47 -26.22
N PRO A 339 11.80 6.63 -25.55
CA PRO A 339 11.11 7.84 -25.97
C PRO A 339 11.46 8.09 -27.44
N GLU A 340 10.43 8.25 -28.28
CA GLU A 340 10.64 8.72 -29.65
C GLU A 340 11.43 10.02 -29.55
N ALA A 341 12.66 10.00 -30.08
CA ALA A 341 13.45 11.21 -30.22
C ALA A 341 12.60 12.20 -31.02
N THR A 342 12.18 13.28 -30.37
CA THR A 342 11.52 14.38 -31.05
C THR A 342 12.44 14.85 -32.16
N ASP A 343 11.90 14.95 -33.37
CA ASP A 343 12.58 15.20 -34.64
C ASP A 343 13.15 16.64 -34.74
N LYS A 344 14.01 17.01 -33.79
CA LYS A 344 14.68 18.31 -33.69
C LYS A 344 16.20 18.25 -33.70
N ASP A 345 16.81 17.07 -33.59
CA ASP A 345 18.27 16.91 -33.60
C ASP A 345 18.83 16.29 -34.90
N SER A 346 18.01 16.06 -35.93
CA SER A 346 18.43 15.47 -37.21
C SER A 346 19.05 16.47 -38.21
N LYS A 347 19.49 17.66 -37.78
CA LYS A 347 20.10 18.69 -38.66
C LYS A 347 21.46 19.23 -38.22
N ALA A 348 22.29 18.41 -37.60
CA ALA A 348 23.68 18.75 -37.32
C ALA A 348 24.64 17.56 -37.53
N ALA A 349 24.49 16.81 -38.64
CA ALA A 349 25.47 15.79 -39.00
C ALA A 349 25.48 15.50 -40.52
N GLU A 350 25.43 16.52 -41.36
CA GLU A 350 25.80 16.40 -42.77
C GLU A 350 26.61 17.63 -43.17
N GLU A 351 27.94 17.52 -43.03
CA GLU A 351 28.93 18.06 -43.95
C GLU A 351 30.33 17.76 -43.40
N THR A 352 30.98 16.74 -43.96
CA THR A 352 32.40 16.78 -44.39
C THR A 352 32.76 15.45 -45.07
N HIS A 353 32.67 15.45 -46.39
CA HIS A 353 33.56 14.69 -47.28
C HIS A 353 35.04 14.93 -46.88
N ALA A 354 36.04 14.08 -47.09
CA ALA A 354 36.27 13.12 -48.17
C ALA A 354 37.53 12.28 -47.85
N VAL A 355 37.53 11.02 -48.33
CA VAL A 355 38.66 10.18 -48.85
C VAL A 355 40.05 10.22 -48.19
N ASP A 356 40.58 9.04 -47.81
CA ASP A 356 41.49 8.32 -48.72
C ASP A 356 41.63 6.82 -48.39
N ALA A 357 41.83 6.02 -49.43
CA ALA A 357 41.89 4.56 -49.41
C ALA A 357 43.35 4.06 -49.46
N ASN A 358 43.65 2.94 -48.78
CA ASN A 358 44.64 1.96 -49.26
C ASN A 358 44.51 0.60 -48.56
N GLU A 359 44.46 -0.47 -49.36
CA GLU A 359 44.57 -1.91 -49.03
C GLU A 359 45.88 -2.45 -49.67
N PRO A 360 46.27 -3.75 -49.58
CA PRO A 360 46.24 -4.73 -48.49
C PRO A 360 47.59 -5.52 -48.36
N ALA A 361 47.73 -6.50 -47.44
CA ALA A 361 48.31 -7.86 -47.67
C ALA A 361 48.83 -8.64 -46.41
N ALA A 362 48.27 -9.84 -46.22
CA ALA A 362 48.86 -11.18 -46.04
C ALA A 362 49.77 -11.64 -44.85
N ALA A 363 49.38 -12.83 -44.32
CA ALA A 363 50.17 -13.99 -43.82
C ALA A 363 50.93 -13.84 -42.46
N THR A 364 51.10 -14.81 -41.54
CA THR A 364 50.99 -16.29 -41.54
C THR A 364 51.04 -16.82 -40.08
N GLU A 365 50.51 -18.05 -39.89
CA GLU A 365 50.75 -19.10 -38.87
C GLU A 365 51.68 -18.86 -37.65
N ASP A 366 51.28 -19.36 -36.45
CA ASP A 366 51.97 -20.54 -35.87
C ASP A 366 51.21 -21.28 -34.74
N ARG A 367 51.46 -22.59 -34.67
CA ARG A 367 50.90 -23.62 -33.77
C ARG A 367 51.64 -23.70 -32.42
N LYS A 368 50.93 -24.18 -31.38
CA LYS A 368 51.27 -25.32 -30.47
C LYS A 368 50.28 -25.33 -29.29
N SER A 369 49.31 -26.25 -29.21
CA SER A 369 49.41 -27.63 -28.71
C SER A 369 50.03 -27.76 -27.32
N SER A 370 49.23 -28.16 -26.33
CA SER A 370 49.48 -29.35 -25.52
C SER A 370 48.21 -29.82 -24.81
N LYS A 371 47.70 -30.97 -25.28
CA LYS A 371 46.80 -31.89 -24.56
C LYS A 371 47.56 -32.61 -23.43
N LYS A 372 46.83 -33.00 -22.39
CA LYS A 372 46.78 -34.36 -21.80
C LYS A 372 45.54 -34.40 -20.87
N HIS A 373 44.46 -35.16 -21.16
CA HIS A 373 44.27 -36.62 -20.96
C HIS A 373 44.55 -37.03 -19.50
N LEU A 374 43.69 -37.74 -18.77
CA LEU A 374 42.93 -38.97 -19.09
C LEU A 374 41.86 -39.15 -17.96
N GLU A 375 40.56 -39.36 -18.25
CA GLU A 375 39.78 -40.64 -18.19
C GLU A 375 39.77 -41.31 -16.80
N ASN A 376 38.59 -41.47 -16.17
CA ASN A 376 37.72 -42.68 -16.13
C ASN A 376 37.77 -43.25 -14.68
N ASP A 377 36.79 -43.93 -14.10
CA ASP A 377 35.59 -44.58 -14.59
C ASP A 377 34.59 -44.82 -13.42
N THR A 378 33.35 -45.00 -13.85
CA THR A 378 32.12 -45.62 -13.32
C THR A 378 32.10 -46.63 -12.13
N GLN A 379 30.85 -46.82 -11.62
CA GLN A 379 30.22 -47.99 -10.94
C GLN A 379 30.42 -48.13 -9.40
N ASN A 380 29.48 -48.57 -8.55
CA ASN A 380 28.07 -48.98 -8.64
C ASN A 380 27.51 -49.23 -7.21
N ASP A 381 26.18 -49.31 -7.10
CA ASP A 381 25.35 -50.13 -6.18
C ASP A 381 25.08 -49.74 -4.70
N ALA A 382 23.78 -49.80 -4.37
CA ALA A 382 23.12 -49.71 -3.05
C ALA A 382 22.73 -51.12 -2.52
N PRO A 383 21.80 -51.29 -1.55
CA PRO A 383 21.87 -51.02 -0.10
C PRO A 383 21.71 -52.31 0.75
N GLY A 384 22.06 -52.26 2.04
CA GLY A 384 21.95 -53.38 2.99
C GLY A 384 21.16 -53.06 4.27
N SER A 385 20.10 -53.83 4.48
CA SER A 385 19.17 -53.89 5.63
C SER A 385 19.77 -54.53 6.89
N THR A 386 19.28 -54.15 8.08
CA THR A 386 18.87 -54.98 9.27
C THR A 386 18.62 -54.01 10.44
N ALA A 387 17.40 -53.74 10.93
CA ALA A 387 16.41 -54.57 11.65
C ALA A 387 16.82 -54.99 13.09
N GLU A 388 16.25 -54.25 14.07
CA GLU A 388 15.54 -54.74 15.29
C GLU A 388 16.32 -55.45 16.46
N PRO A 389 15.71 -55.66 17.67
CA PRO A 389 14.73 -54.86 18.44
C PRO A 389 14.90 -54.87 20.00
N SER A 390 14.04 -54.09 20.68
CA SER A 390 13.32 -54.38 21.96
C SER A 390 13.75 -53.76 23.31
N ALA A 391 12.82 -52.93 23.81
CA ALA A 391 12.10 -53.01 25.09
C ALA A 391 12.85 -52.89 26.43
N THR A 392 12.59 -51.80 27.16
CA THR A 392 11.61 -51.76 28.26
C THR A 392 11.22 -50.33 28.60
#